data_AF-A0A7S0HXG1-F1
#
_entry.id   AF-A0A7S0HXG1-F1
#
_cell.length_a   1.000
_cell.length_b   1.000
_cell.length_c   1.000
_cell.angle_alpha   90.00
_cell.angle_beta   90.00
_cell.angle_gamma   90.00
#
_symmetry.space_group_name_H-M   'P 1'
#
loop_
_entity.id
_entity.type
_entity.pdbx_description
1 polymer ?
#
loop_
_entity_poly.entity_id
_entity_poly.type
_entity_poly.pdbx_seq_one_letter_code
_entity_poly.pdbx_strand_id
1 'polypeptide(L)'
;TAAPAEAVAGFNIRQLPPVSRLSVPGAADLQPVLVLGEGGRSVELHTWSAPSKRWRLQGSMPIPSTAFEWSGGLRMDVDLGDGTVLPLEAAVANDALENEYQSAKRFIDDHPEDLDNNYLEEIARNIRTLAAPVMQTVQNLKAAMEAQN
;
A
#
# COMPACT_ATOMS: atom_id res chain seq x y z
N THR A 1 5.99 24.56 -7.26
CA THR A 1 7.26 23.87 -6.98
C THR A 1 6.98 22.89 -5.86
N ALA A 2 6.85 21.60 -6.17
CA ALA A 2 6.57 20.57 -5.16
C ALA A 2 7.88 20.15 -4.49
N ALA A 3 7.93 20.16 -3.16
CA ALA A 3 9.11 19.79 -2.40
C ALA A 3 9.42 18.28 -2.58
N PRO A 4 10.70 17.89 -2.62
CA PRO A 4 11.10 16.48 -2.71
C PRO A 4 10.72 15.77 -1.40
N ALA A 5 10.51 14.45 -1.49
CA ALA A 5 10.31 13.57 -0.35
C ALA A 5 11.45 13.75 0.67
N GLU A 6 11.17 14.50 1.74
CA GLU A 6 12.06 14.53 2.90
C GLU A 6 12.12 13.11 3.46
N ALA A 7 13.32 12.55 3.44
CA ALA A 7 13.65 11.37 4.21
C ALA A 7 13.15 11.58 5.64
N VAL A 8 12.34 10.65 6.13
CA VAL A 8 11.68 10.74 7.44
C VAL A 8 12.72 10.51 8.55
N ALA A 9 13.61 11.47 8.75
CA ALA A 9 14.39 11.61 9.96
C ALA A 9 13.47 12.26 11.00
N GLY A 10 12.86 11.44 11.86
CA GLY A 10 11.99 11.91 12.94
C GLY A 10 10.59 11.33 12.98
N PHE A 11 10.37 10.11 12.48
CA PHE A 11 9.09 9.43 12.66
C PHE A 11 8.83 9.18 14.15
N ASN A 12 7.87 9.90 14.71
CA ASN A 12 7.44 9.73 16.09
C ASN A 12 6.03 9.16 16.09
N ILE A 13 5.88 7.94 16.63
CA ILE A 13 4.58 7.24 16.69
C ILE A 13 3.52 8.10 17.39
N ARG A 14 3.93 8.91 18.38
CA ARG A 14 3.02 9.81 19.13
C ARG A 14 2.51 10.99 18.32
N GLN A 15 3.10 11.24 17.15
CA GLN A 15 2.68 12.28 16.21
C GLN A 15 1.89 11.70 15.03
N LEU A 16 1.66 10.39 15.01
CA LEU A 16 0.81 9.80 14.00
C LEU A 16 -0.61 10.35 14.12
N PRO A 17 -1.23 10.69 12.98
CA PRO A 17 -2.61 11.12 12.99
C PRO A 17 -3.52 9.99 13.49
N PRO A 18 -4.65 10.33 14.15
CA PRO A 18 -5.67 9.33 14.44
C PRO A 18 -6.33 8.84 13.15
N VAL A 19 -7.00 7.69 13.24
CA VAL A 19 -7.79 7.08 12.15
C VAL A 19 -8.77 8.06 11.48
N SER A 20 -9.24 9.08 12.21
CA SER A 20 -10.13 10.13 11.69
C SER A 20 -9.55 10.89 10.50
N ARG A 21 -8.23 10.89 10.28
CA ARG A 21 -7.60 11.48 9.09
C ARG A 21 -8.03 10.79 7.79
N LEU A 22 -8.47 9.54 7.87
CA LEU A 22 -9.02 8.80 6.73
C LEU A 22 -10.38 9.33 6.25
N SER A 23 -10.96 10.34 6.92
CA SER A 23 -12.12 11.09 6.39
C SER A 23 -11.75 11.97 5.19
N VAL A 24 -10.48 12.32 5.01
CA VAL A 24 -10.00 13.12 3.88
C VAL A 24 -9.59 12.18 2.74
N PRO A 25 -10.11 12.38 1.51
CA PRO A 25 -9.68 11.60 0.34
C PRO A 25 -8.18 11.69 0.08
N GLY A 26 -7.61 10.61 -0.43
CA GLY A 26 -6.26 10.63 -1.01
C GLY A 26 -6.22 11.41 -2.32
N ALA A 27 -5.04 11.93 -2.64
CA ALA A 27 -4.74 12.67 -3.86
C ALA A 27 -4.39 11.77 -5.05
N ALA A 28 -3.89 10.55 -4.79
CA ALA A 28 -3.47 9.60 -5.81
C ALA A 28 -3.77 8.16 -5.38
N ASP A 29 -3.90 7.26 -6.36
CA ASP A 29 -4.09 5.84 -6.08
C ASP A 29 -2.87 5.26 -5.37
N LEU A 30 -3.15 4.34 -4.45
CA LEU A 30 -2.20 3.77 -3.50
C LEU A 30 -1.40 4.76 -2.66
N GLN A 31 -1.85 6.02 -2.53
CA GLN A 31 -1.22 6.96 -1.61
C GLN A 31 -1.21 6.36 -0.19
N PRO A 32 -0.03 6.13 0.42
CA PRO A 32 0.05 5.52 1.73
C PRO A 32 -0.13 6.57 2.84
N VAL A 33 -0.81 6.17 3.92
CA VAL A 33 -0.93 6.91 5.16
C VAL A 33 -0.77 5.95 6.33
N LEU A 34 0.08 6.34 7.28
CA LEU A 34 0.19 5.67 8.57
C LEU A 34 -0.71 6.37 9.58
N VAL A 35 -1.49 5.61 10.32
CA VAL A 35 -2.34 6.11 11.43
C VAL A 35 -2.06 5.30 12.68
N LEU A 36 -2.35 5.90 13.84
CA LEU A 36 -2.38 5.15 15.09
C LEU A 36 -3.70 4.36 15.15
N GLY A 37 -3.58 3.03 15.25
CA GLY A 37 -4.73 2.12 15.34
C GLY A 37 -5.54 2.32 16.62
N GLU A 38 -6.75 1.76 16.67
CA GLU A 38 -7.63 1.90 17.83
C GLU A 38 -6.95 1.41 19.12
N GLY A 39 -7.07 2.21 20.18
CA GLY A 39 -6.45 1.91 21.48
C GLY A 39 -4.94 2.18 21.54
N GLY A 40 -4.31 2.67 20.47
CA GLY A 40 -2.91 3.11 20.49
C GLY A 40 -1.88 1.98 20.59
N ARG A 41 -2.28 0.76 20.20
CA ARG A 41 -1.46 -0.46 20.34
C ARG A 41 -0.81 -0.92 19.04
N SER A 42 -1.13 -0.28 17.92
CA SER A 42 -0.58 -0.61 16.61
C SER A 42 -0.47 0.65 15.77
N VAL A 43 0.44 0.61 14.81
CA VAL A 43 0.49 1.53 13.67
C VAL A 43 -0.14 0.83 12.48
N GLU A 44 -1.14 1.43 11.86
CA GLU A 44 -1.83 0.86 10.70
C GLU A 44 -1.43 1.59 9.42
N LEU A 45 -1.19 0.82 8.36
CA LEU A 45 -0.98 1.34 7.02
C LEU A 45 -2.27 1.26 6.22
N HIS A 46 -2.74 2.42 5.79
CA HIS A 46 -3.85 2.54 4.86
C HIS A 46 -3.37 3.09 3.53
N THR A 47 -3.95 2.65 2.44
CA THR A 47 -3.75 3.26 1.12
C THR A 47 -5.07 3.74 0.54
N TRP A 48 -5.02 4.85 -0.19
CA TRP A 48 -6.19 5.35 -0.91
C TRP A 48 -6.40 4.50 -2.16
N SER A 49 -7.62 3.97 -2.34
CA SER A 49 -8.06 3.46 -3.63
C SER A 49 -8.80 4.58 -4.36
N ALA A 50 -8.23 5.06 -5.47
CA ALA A 50 -8.87 6.04 -6.33
C ALA A 50 -10.12 5.48 -7.03
N PRO A 51 -10.12 4.23 -7.56
CA PRO A 51 -11.30 3.64 -8.19
C PRO A 51 -12.47 3.49 -7.19
N SER A 52 -12.20 2.97 -6.00
CA SER A 52 -13.23 2.76 -4.97
C SER A 52 -13.57 4.01 -4.14
N LYS A 53 -12.77 5.09 -4.26
CA LYS A 53 -12.83 6.31 -3.45
C LYS A 53 -12.83 6.03 -1.94
N ARG A 54 -11.99 5.10 -1.50
CA ARG A 54 -11.94 4.64 -0.10
C ARG A 54 -10.51 4.35 0.34
N TRP A 55 -10.24 4.58 1.62
CA TRP A 55 -9.04 4.07 2.28
C TRP A 55 -9.17 2.57 2.54
N ARG A 56 -8.08 1.83 2.35
CA ARG A 56 -7.99 0.40 2.60
C ARG A 56 -6.83 0.10 3.53
N LEU A 57 -7.10 -0.70 4.56
CA LEU A 57 -6.06 -1.26 5.41
C LEU A 57 -5.22 -2.26 4.60
N GLN A 58 -3.92 -2.02 4.55
CA GLN A 58 -2.93 -2.91 3.92
C GLN A 58 -2.25 -3.81 4.95
N GLY A 59 -2.13 -3.35 6.19
CA GLY A 59 -1.49 -4.08 7.26
C GLY A 59 -1.25 -3.22 8.49
N SER A 60 -0.64 -3.82 9.51
CA SER A 60 -0.36 -3.12 10.76
C SER A 60 0.94 -3.59 11.40
N MET A 61 1.49 -2.77 12.27
CA MET A 61 2.63 -3.10 13.12
C MET A 61 2.22 -2.93 14.58
N PRO A 62 2.12 -4.01 15.37
CA PRO A 62 1.87 -3.93 16.80
C PRO A 62 2.99 -3.14 17.51
N ILE A 63 2.68 -2.44 18.60
CA ILE A 63 3.67 -1.72 19.42
C ILE A 63 3.92 -2.55 20.69
N PRO A 64 5.18 -2.86 21.07
CA PRO A 64 6.46 -2.34 20.54
C PRO A 64 7.15 -3.22 19.49
N SER A 65 6.41 -3.91 18.61
CA SER A 65 7.00 -4.77 17.56
C SER A 65 7.69 -3.95 16.46
N THR A 66 8.67 -4.57 15.79
CA THR A 66 9.25 -4.07 14.53
C THR A 66 8.75 -4.87 13.31
N ALA A 67 7.93 -5.90 13.54
CA ALA A 67 7.37 -6.73 12.49
C ALA A 67 6.07 -6.12 11.94
N PHE A 68 6.05 -5.84 10.64
CA PHE A 68 4.86 -5.41 9.92
C PHE A 68 4.08 -6.62 9.42
N GLU A 69 2.78 -6.67 9.69
CA GLU A 69 1.88 -7.74 9.34
C GLU A 69 0.96 -7.29 8.20
N TRP A 70 1.16 -7.87 7.01
CA TRP A 70 0.33 -7.60 5.84
C TRP A 70 -1.03 -8.29 5.95
N SER A 71 -2.08 -7.62 5.49
CA SER A 71 -3.45 -8.16 5.41
C SER A 71 -3.66 -8.93 4.10
N GLY A 72 -2.79 -9.89 3.78
CA GLY A 72 -2.86 -10.68 2.53
C GLY A 72 -1.86 -10.26 1.43
N GLY A 73 -1.17 -9.13 1.60
CA GLY A 73 -0.24 -8.59 0.62
C GLY A 73 -0.58 -7.14 0.28
N LEU A 74 -0.02 -6.61 -0.80
CA LEU A 74 -0.37 -5.29 -1.29
C LEU A 74 -1.60 -5.38 -2.19
N ARG A 75 -2.70 -4.79 -1.74
CA ARG A 75 -3.97 -4.75 -2.48
C ARG A 75 -4.12 -3.45 -3.24
N MET A 76 -4.40 -3.56 -4.53
CA MET A 76 -4.64 -2.48 -5.48
C MET A 76 -5.98 -2.71 -6.19
N ASP A 77 -6.55 -1.64 -6.74
CA ASP A 77 -7.68 -1.73 -7.66
C ASP A 77 -7.19 -1.40 -9.06
N VAL A 78 -7.54 -2.25 -10.03
CA VAL A 78 -7.29 -2.00 -11.44
C VAL A 78 -8.60 -1.58 -12.08
N ASP A 79 -8.66 -0.33 -12.54
CA ASP A 79 -9.78 0.20 -13.33
C ASP A 79 -9.51 -0.09 -14.82
N LEU A 80 -10.40 -0.84 -15.46
CA LEU A 80 -10.29 -1.22 -16.87
C LEU A 80 -10.77 -0.13 -17.84
N GLY A 81 -11.33 0.98 -17.32
CA GLY A 81 -11.78 2.13 -18.11
C GLY A 81 -13.19 2.01 -18.68
N ASP A 82 -13.83 0.84 -18.54
CA ASP A 82 -15.24 0.60 -18.86
C ASP A 82 -16.16 0.72 -17.63
N GLY A 83 -15.59 1.09 -16.47
CA GLY A 83 -16.26 1.14 -15.17
C GLY A 83 -16.08 -0.13 -14.34
N THR A 84 -15.45 -1.16 -14.88
CA THR A 84 -15.08 -2.39 -14.15
C THR A 84 -13.82 -2.13 -13.33
N VAL A 85 -13.91 -2.46 -12.04
CA VAL A 85 -12.80 -2.35 -11.08
C VAL A 85 -12.52 -3.72 -10.51
N LEU A 86 -11.30 -4.22 -10.75
CA LEU A 86 -10.87 -5.54 -10.33
C LEU A 86 -9.81 -5.46 -9.23
N PRO A 87 -9.91 -6.26 -8.16
CA PRO A 87 -8.92 -6.27 -7.10
C PRO A 87 -7.67 -7.06 -7.53
N LEU A 88 -6.50 -6.41 -7.43
CA LEU A 88 -5.20 -7.07 -7.62
C LEU A 88 -4.49 -7.20 -6.27
N GLU A 89 -4.05 -8.41 -5.94
CA GLU A 89 -3.22 -8.67 -4.76
C GLU A 89 -1.81 -9.09 -5.21
N ALA A 90 -0.82 -8.23 -4.93
CA ALA A 90 0.59 -8.52 -5.12
C ALA A 90 1.14 -9.13 -3.81
N ALA A 91 1.67 -10.34 -3.89
CA ALA A 91 2.15 -11.04 -2.71
C ALA A 91 3.37 -10.30 -2.12
N VAL A 92 3.46 -10.26 -0.79
CA VAL A 92 4.61 -9.69 -0.09
C VAL A 92 5.19 -10.76 0.82
N ALA A 93 6.47 -11.09 0.61
CA ALA A 93 7.19 -12.08 1.40
C ALA A 93 8.54 -11.51 1.83
N ASN A 94 8.88 -11.65 3.12
CA ASN A 94 10.13 -11.12 3.69
C ASN A 94 10.37 -9.64 3.35
N ASP A 95 9.32 -8.82 3.43
CA ASP A 95 9.35 -7.38 3.09
C ASP A 95 9.69 -7.04 1.63
N ALA A 96 9.70 -8.03 0.76
CA ALA A 96 9.86 -7.86 -0.67
C ALA A 96 8.52 -8.14 -1.37
N LEU A 97 8.16 -7.23 -2.27
CA LEU A 97 7.05 -7.46 -3.18
C LEU A 97 7.43 -8.60 -4.15
N GLU A 98 6.47 -9.45 -4.45
CA GLU A 98 6.54 -10.39 -5.56
C GLU A 98 6.89 -9.67 -6.86
N ASN A 99 7.50 -10.39 -7.78
CA ASN A 99 7.78 -9.86 -9.11
C ASN A 99 6.49 -9.37 -9.78
N GLU A 100 6.52 -8.15 -10.28
CA GLU A 100 5.37 -7.47 -10.86
C GLU A 100 4.77 -8.21 -12.06
N TYR A 101 5.58 -8.91 -12.86
CA TYR A 101 5.07 -9.72 -13.97
C TYR A 101 4.38 -10.98 -13.48
N GLN A 102 4.85 -11.57 -12.38
CA GLN A 102 4.18 -12.73 -11.78
C GLN A 102 2.82 -12.34 -11.19
N SER A 103 2.76 -11.24 -10.44
CA SER A 103 1.50 -10.72 -9.91
C SER A 103 0.54 -10.30 -11.03
N ALA A 104 1.03 -9.62 -12.08
CA ALA A 104 0.24 -9.22 -13.23
C ALA A 104 -0.29 -10.44 -14.02
N LYS A 105 0.56 -11.45 -14.23
CA LYS A 105 0.15 -12.67 -14.95
C LYS A 105 -0.91 -13.46 -14.18
N ARG A 106 -0.73 -13.63 -12.86
CA ARG A 106 -1.75 -14.25 -11.99
C ARG A 106 -3.07 -13.51 -12.09
N PHE A 107 -3.02 -12.18 -12.00
CA PHE A 107 -4.21 -11.35 -12.07
C PHE A 107 -4.96 -11.46 -13.41
N ILE A 108 -4.24 -11.52 -14.54
CA ILE A 108 -4.82 -11.77 -15.87
C ILE A 108 -5.44 -13.18 -15.94
N ASP A 109 -4.73 -14.18 -15.41
CA ASP A 109 -5.21 -15.58 -15.41
C ASP A 109 -6.46 -15.78 -14.54
N ASP A 110 -6.63 -14.97 -13.50
CA ASP A 110 -7.80 -14.98 -12.62
C ASP A 110 -9.01 -14.25 -13.23
N HIS A 111 -8.83 -13.45 -14.29
CA HIS A 111 -9.89 -12.67 -14.96
C HIS A 111 -9.85 -12.82 -16.50
N PRO A 112 -9.94 -14.05 -17.05
CA PRO A 112 -9.77 -14.30 -18.48
C PRO A 112 -10.91 -13.75 -19.35
N GLU A 113 -12.07 -13.44 -18.77
CA GLU A 113 -13.18 -12.77 -19.47
C GLU A 113 -12.93 -11.28 -19.75
N ASP A 114 -12.12 -10.62 -18.92
CA ASP A 114 -11.92 -9.17 -18.94
C ASP A 114 -10.52 -8.77 -19.42
N LEU A 115 -9.54 -9.67 -19.29
CA LEU A 115 -8.13 -9.39 -19.51
C LEU A 115 -7.45 -10.43 -20.40
N ASP A 116 -6.50 -9.96 -21.21
CA ASP A 116 -5.58 -10.80 -21.96
C ASP A 116 -4.10 -10.37 -21.75
N ASN A 117 -3.16 -11.12 -22.32
CA ASN A 117 -1.73 -10.86 -22.16
C ASN A 117 -1.25 -9.53 -22.77
N ASN A 118 -2.07 -8.81 -23.55
CA ASN A 118 -1.71 -7.48 -24.06
C ASN A 118 -1.62 -6.46 -22.93
N TYR A 119 -2.31 -6.69 -21.81
CA TYR A 119 -2.28 -5.81 -20.63
C TYR A 119 -1.13 -6.11 -19.67
N LEU A 120 -0.35 -7.18 -19.90
CA LEU A 120 0.67 -7.65 -18.96
C LEU A 120 1.70 -6.56 -18.62
N GLU A 121 2.24 -5.87 -19.63
CA GLU A 121 3.24 -4.82 -19.42
C GLU A 121 2.65 -3.61 -18.70
N GLU A 122 1.42 -3.23 -19.03
CA GLU A 122 0.74 -2.10 -18.40
C GLU A 122 0.47 -2.37 -16.92
N ILE A 123 -0.09 -3.54 -16.60
CA ILE A 123 -0.38 -3.95 -15.23
C ILE A 123 0.92 -4.09 -14.42
N ALA A 124 1.95 -4.74 -14.97
CA ALA A 124 3.25 -4.86 -14.31
C ALA A 124 3.88 -3.48 -14.01
N ARG A 125 3.82 -2.55 -14.97
CA ARG A 125 4.30 -1.18 -14.79
C ARG A 125 3.51 -0.45 -13.70
N ASN A 126 2.19 -0.62 -13.66
CA ASN A 126 1.33 -0.01 -12.64
C ASN A 126 1.66 -0.55 -11.25
N ILE A 127 1.81 -1.88 -11.10
CA ILE A 127 2.24 -2.52 -9.85
C ILE A 127 3.58 -1.90 -9.39
N ARG A 128 4.59 -1.89 -10.26
CA ARG A 128 5.93 -1.36 -9.93
C ARG A 128 5.88 0.09 -9.49
N THR A 129 5.12 0.92 -10.20
CA THR A 129 5.05 2.37 -9.95
C THR A 129 4.30 2.70 -8.67
N LEU A 130 3.16 2.03 -8.44
CA LEU A 130 2.28 2.33 -7.32
C LEU A 130 2.73 1.64 -6.02
N ALA A 131 3.39 0.49 -6.11
CA ALA A 131 3.87 -0.22 -4.93
C ALA A 131 5.08 0.44 -4.26
N ALA A 132 5.97 1.08 -5.03
CA ALA A 132 7.23 1.61 -4.51
C ALA A 132 7.04 2.60 -3.33
N PRO A 133 6.14 3.60 -3.38
CA PRO A 133 5.88 4.48 -2.23
C PRO A 133 5.34 3.74 -1.01
N VAL A 134 4.53 2.70 -1.21
CA VAL A 134 3.95 1.90 -0.13
C VAL A 134 5.04 1.09 0.57
N MET A 135 5.88 0.39 -0.20
CA MET A 135 6.99 -0.40 0.34
C MET A 135 8.00 0.48 1.07
N GLN A 136 8.32 1.67 0.51
CA GLN A 136 9.18 2.63 1.18
C GLN A 136 8.60 3.12 2.52
N THR A 137 7.28 3.31 2.59
CA THR A 137 6.59 3.71 3.82
C THR A 137 6.74 2.64 4.91
N VAL A 138 6.60 1.35 4.55
CA VAL A 138 6.80 0.23 5.50
C VAL A 138 8.25 0.16 5.98
N GLN A 139 9.23 0.30 5.07
CA GLN A 139 10.65 0.31 5.43
C GLN A 139 10.99 1.46 6.39
N ASN A 140 10.47 2.66 6.11
CA ASN A 140 10.68 3.83 6.97
C ASN A 140 10.05 3.63 8.36
N LEU A 141 8.85 3.02 8.43
CA LEU A 141 8.21 2.67 9.69
C LEU A 141 9.08 1.68 10.49
N LYS A 142 9.58 0.63 9.86
CA LYS A 142 10.46 -0.36 10.51
C LYS A 142 11.70 0.29 11.09
N ALA A 143 12.44 1.04 10.29
CA ALA A 143 13.64 1.74 10.73
C ALA A 143 13.36 2.69 11.90
N ALA A 144 12.21 3.37 11.88
CA ALA A 144 11.82 4.26 12.97
C ALA A 144 11.45 3.53 14.27
N MET A 145 10.84 2.36 14.16
CA MET A 145 10.48 1.52 15.32
C MET A 145 11.72 0.89 15.93
N GLU A 146 12.67 0.45 15.10
CA GLU A 146 13.97 -0.06 15.54
C GLU A 146 14.79 1.02 16.27
N ALA A 147 14.76 2.26 15.80
CA ALA A 147 15.46 3.38 16.45
C ALA A 147 14.86 3.83 17.79
N GLN A 148 13.61 3.42 18.09
CA GLN A 148 12.90 3.75 19.33
C GLN A 148 12.98 2.66 20.40
N ASN A 149 13.40 1.44 20.03
CA ASN A 149 13.63 0.32 20.92
C ASN A 149 15.01 0.40 21.60
#